data_AF-A0A8H6A5U5-F1
#
_entry.id   AF-A0A8H6A5U5-F1
#
_cell.length_a   1.000
_cell.length_b   1.000
_cell.length_c   1.000
_cell.angle_alpha   90.00
_cell.angle_beta   90.00
_cell.angle_gamma   90.00
#
_symmetry.space_group_name_H-M   'P 1'
#
loop_
_entity.id
_entity.type
_entity.pdbx_description
1 polymer ?
#
loop_
_entity_poly.entity_id
_entity_poly.type
_entity_poly.pdbx_seq_one_letter_code
_entity_poly.pdbx_strand_id
1 'polypeptide(L)'
;MASNLPPLKQPIAIRPDHIATSPTTLQVKHHTYSISQGDFTVSYSPDRTNTHATKLFSVNGHALSWRQRRDFCDASGLPLFELHRKGAGGTWFVQLPGSISSSDPIITLAPRWSWTKDKVDVYFRNAMGGEEVVLEVRGQDTWKRRTNVYRDGVLVMTIRVVDLLRVSSTRKPEREVEIAEGMDLALASVVTVLVAEKFAGNVCLKSTFSPSGGGGGDVDETKNLEYVRDYIQAETLKPSLPSMTLDQYIRNLSSLPKTLEIVNLWVKVMHGLESTQESAAFFMEYCRHNTGLLAVRADEGTGGNYLRFLDGNIPPRSPSHHPT
;
A
#
# COMPACT_ATOMS: atom_id res chain seq x y z
N MET A 1 17.67 19.35 1.42
CA MET A 1 16.60 20.16 0.79
C MET A 1 15.45 20.23 1.78
N ALA A 2 14.88 21.41 2.01
CA ALA A 2 13.71 21.55 2.89
C ALA A 2 12.56 20.68 2.37
N SER A 3 11.86 19.99 3.27
CA SER A 3 10.67 19.22 2.92
C SER A 3 9.61 20.19 2.35
N ASN A 4 9.04 19.84 1.19
CA ASN A 4 8.03 20.66 0.48
C ASN A 4 6.60 20.39 1.00
N LEU A 5 6.46 19.77 2.18
CA LEU A 5 5.15 19.48 2.74
C LEU A 5 4.57 20.75 3.39
N PRO A 6 3.32 21.13 3.07
CA PRO A 6 2.71 22.30 3.70
C PRO A 6 2.48 22.03 5.20
N PRO A 7 2.66 23.05 6.06
CA PRO A 7 2.32 22.93 7.47
C PRO A 7 0.82 22.67 7.64
N LEU A 8 0.47 21.83 8.62
CA LEU A 8 -0.92 21.51 8.88
C LEU A 8 -1.63 22.67 9.57
N LYS A 9 -2.83 23.02 9.08
CA LYS A 9 -3.69 24.04 9.71
C LYS A 9 -4.08 23.66 11.14
N GLN A 10 -4.22 22.37 11.40
CA GLN A 10 -4.52 21.80 12.71
C GLN A 10 -3.64 20.58 12.92
N PRO A 11 -2.92 20.49 14.05
CA PRO A 11 -2.09 19.34 14.34
C PRO A 11 -2.91 18.04 14.38
N ILE A 12 -2.31 16.95 13.91
CA ILE A 12 -2.88 15.59 13.98
C ILE A 12 -1.99 14.71 14.82
N ALA A 13 -2.56 14.19 15.91
CA ALA A 13 -1.82 13.36 16.82
C ALA A 13 -2.67 12.26 17.44
N ILE A 14 -2.03 11.12 17.70
CA ILE A 14 -2.52 10.14 18.67
C ILE A 14 -1.91 10.41 20.05
N ARG A 15 -0.74 11.06 20.09
CA ARG A 15 -0.05 11.49 21.31
C ARG A 15 0.51 12.91 21.11
N PRO A 16 0.10 13.90 21.92
CA PRO A 16 0.56 15.28 21.77
C PRO A 16 2.08 15.46 21.91
N ASP A 17 2.76 14.59 22.66
CA ASP A 17 4.18 14.72 23.01
C ASP A 17 5.16 14.56 21.84
N HIS A 18 4.68 14.04 20.70
CA HIS A 18 5.51 13.70 19.54
C HIS A 18 5.11 14.44 18.26
N ILE A 19 4.45 15.60 18.39
CA ILE A 19 4.09 16.44 17.26
C ILE A 19 5.35 17.09 16.66
N ALA A 20 5.51 16.99 15.34
CA ALA A 20 6.58 17.66 14.61
C ALA A 20 6.37 19.19 14.64
N THR A 21 7.33 19.93 15.21
CA THR A 21 7.29 21.40 15.27
C THR A 21 7.77 22.09 13.99
N SER A 22 8.35 21.31 13.07
CA SER A 22 8.78 21.76 11.74
C SER A 22 8.75 20.56 10.79
N PRO A 23 8.80 20.78 9.45
CA PRO A 23 8.86 19.67 8.51
C PRO A 23 10.05 18.76 8.81
N THR A 24 9.75 17.49 9.09
CA THR A 24 10.68 16.54 9.72
C THR A 24 10.92 15.34 8.81
N THR A 25 12.16 14.84 8.77
CA THR A 25 12.50 13.62 8.03
C THR A 25 12.97 12.52 8.99
N LEU A 26 12.32 11.36 8.92
CA LEU A 26 12.71 10.17 9.68
C LEU A 26 13.40 9.15 8.77
N GLN A 27 14.36 8.43 9.33
CA GLN A 27 14.94 7.22 8.76
C GLN A 27 14.33 6.00 9.47
N VAL A 28 13.79 5.08 8.69
CA VAL A 28 13.18 3.84 9.19
C VAL A 28 13.96 2.66 8.63
N LYS A 29 14.69 2.00 9.52
CA LYS A 29 15.55 0.86 9.22
C LYS A 29 14.89 -0.43 9.68
N HIS A 30 14.83 -1.41 8.79
CA HIS A 30 14.36 -2.77 9.08
C HIS A 30 15.56 -3.67 9.35
N HIS A 31 15.59 -4.35 10.50
CA HIS A 31 16.66 -5.26 10.88
C HIS A 31 16.29 -6.71 10.52
N THR A 32 17.18 -7.39 9.80
CA THR A 32 16.97 -8.78 9.34
C THR A 32 17.51 -9.84 10.30
N TYR A 33 18.35 -9.45 11.27
CA TYR A 33 19.12 -10.39 12.13
C TYR A 33 18.50 -10.64 13.52
N SER A 34 17.34 -10.08 13.82
CA SER A 34 16.67 -10.34 15.09
C SER A 34 16.00 -11.72 15.06
N ILE A 35 16.21 -12.48 16.14
CA ILE A 35 15.55 -13.78 16.39
C ILE A 35 14.01 -13.62 16.29
N SER A 36 13.50 -12.44 16.60
CA SER A 36 12.20 -11.91 16.20
C SER A 36 12.24 -11.34 14.77
N GLN A 37 11.79 -12.09 13.76
CA GLN A 37 11.60 -11.50 12.41
C GLN A 37 10.75 -10.22 12.50
N GLY A 38 11.26 -9.08 12.00
CA GLY A 38 10.47 -7.84 11.80
C GLY A 38 10.76 -6.66 12.73
N ASP A 39 11.99 -6.50 13.24
CA ASP A 39 12.35 -5.36 14.10
C ASP A 39 12.67 -4.10 13.28
N PHE A 40 12.20 -2.93 13.73
CA PHE A 40 12.50 -1.64 13.12
C PHE A 40 13.13 -0.67 14.11
N THR A 41 13.95 0.24 13.59
CA THR A 41 14.39 1.44 14.30
C THR A 41 13.96 2.66 13.51
N VAL A 42 13.32 3.60 14.21
CA VAL A 42 12.95 4.90 13.68
C VAL A 42 13.85 5.94 14.31
N SER A 43 14.56 6.68 13.46
CA SER A 43 15.50 7.70 13.89
C SER A 43 15.21 9.02 13.19
N TYR A 44 15.46 10.12 13.89
CA TYR A 44 15.52 11.45 13.31
C TYR A 44 16.92 11.72 12.78
N SER A 45 17.02 12.25 11.56
CA SER A 45 18.28 12.80 11.05
C SER A 45 18.08 14.24 10.58
N PRO A 46 18.74 15.24 11.19
CA PRO A 46 18.63 16.63 10.77
C PRO A 46 19.29 16.90 9.41
N ASP A 47 20.23 16.05 8.97
CA ASP A 47 20.84 16.13 7.64
C ASP A 47 21.06 14.72 7.06
N ARG A 48 20.82 14.55 5.75
CA ARG A 48 21.04 13.30 5.01
C ARG A 48 22.51 12.84 5.06
N THR A 49 23.44 13.74 5.35
CA THR A 49 24.88 13.45 5.40
C THR A 49 25.39 13.04 6.78
N ASN A 50 24.59 13.22 7.82
CA ASN A 50 25.05 13.06 9.20
C ASN A 50 24.92 11.61 9.68
N THR A 51 26.02 11.07 10.22
CA THR A 51 26.10 9.71 10.78
C THR A 51 25.44 9.58 12.16
N HIS A 52 25.09 10.70 12.80
CA HIS A 52 24.47 10.73 14.13
C HIS A 52 22.94 10.86 14.04
N ALA A 53 22.27 9.79 13.63
CA ALA A 53 20.81 9.71 13.69
C ALA A 53 20.35 9.49 15.15
N THR A 54 19.44 10.32 15.64
CA THR A 54 18.88 10.20 17.00
C THR A 54 17.73 9.19 16.98
N LYS A 55 17.85 8.09 17.72
CA LYS A 55 16.76 7.11 17.85
C LYS A 55 15.54 7.76 18.51
N LEU A 56 14.38 7.64 17.88
CA LEU A 56 13.09 8.07 18.44
C LEU A 56 12.26 6.88 18.93
N PHE A 57 12.14 5.84 18.11
CA PHE A 57 11.32 4.68 18.41
C PHE A 57 12.03 3.38 18.04
N SER A 58 11.74 2.32 18.78
CA SER A 58 12.01 0.94 18.37
C SER A 58 10.72 0.18 18.20
N VAL A 59 10.70 -0.71 17.21
CA VAL A 59 9.55 -1.56 16.92
C VAL A 59 10.02 -3.00 16.99
N ASN A 60 9.48 -3.75 17.93
CA ASN A 60 9.92 -5.11 18.20
C ASN A 60 8.91 -6.10 17.62
N GLY A 61 9.39 -7.02 16.80
CA GLY A 61 8.64 -8.15 16.29
C GLY A 61 8.47 -9.26 17.32
N HIS A 62 7.40 -10.03 17.19
CA HIS A 62 7.22 -11.28 17.93
C HIS A 62 7.36 -12.46 16.96
N ALA A 63 8.40 -13.28 17.14
CA ALA A 63 8.57 -14.52 16.38
C ALA A 63 7.34 -15.43 16.55
N LEU A 64 6.94 -16.15 15.49
CA LEU A 64 5.83 -17.12 15.52
C LEU A 64 4.45 -16.54 15.87
N SER A 65 4.28 -15.21 15.85
CA SER A 65 3.00 -14.58 16.16
C SER A 65 2.00 -14.71 14.99
N TRP A 66 0.97 -15.54 15.18
CA TRP A 66 -0.18 -15.64 14.26
C TRP A 66 -0.89 -14.30 14.00
N ARG A 67 -0.74 -13.34 14.91
CA ARG A 67 -1.33 -11.99 14.83
C ARG A 67 -0.40 -10.93 14.25
N GLN A 68 0.83 -11.30 13.85
CA GLN A 68 1.85 -10.38 13.34
C GLN A 68 2.05 -9.15 14.26
N ARG A 69 2.13 -9.39 15.57
CA ARG A 69 2.22 -8.33 16.58
C ARG A 69 3.53 -7.57 16.49
N ARG A 70 3.48 -6.26 16.77
CA ARG A 70 4.62 -5.36 16.87
C ARG A 70 4.43 -4.42 18.05
N ASP A 71 5.44 -4.34 18.91
CA ASP A 71 5.45 -3.40 20.03
C ASP A 71 6.24 -2.16 19.66
N PHE A 72 5.60 -1.01 19.73
CA PHE A 72 6.27 0.27 19.57
C PHE A 72 6.72 0.77 20.94
N CYS A 73 8.00 1.07 21.05
CA CYS A 73 8.60 1.66 22.24
C CYS A 73 9.26 2.99 21.91
N ASP A 74 9.34 3.89 22.89
CA ASP A 74 10.13 5.11 22.79
C ASP A 74 11.65 4.83 22.78
N ALA A 75 12.46 5.89 22.79
CA ALA A 75 13.91 5.80 22.81
C ALA A 75 14.47 5.10 24.08
N SER A 76 13.75 5.19 25.21
CA SER A 76 14.12 4.56 26.48
C SER A 76 13.76 3.06 26.54
N GLY A 77 12.87 2.62 25.64
CA GLY A 77 12.33 1.25 25.61
C GLY A 77 10.96 1.13 26.27
N LEU A 78 10.35 2.22 26.74
CA LEU A 78 9.01 2.21 27.31
C LEU A 78 7.97 1.90 26.21
N PRO A 79 7.08 0.91 26.40
CA PRO A 79 6.07 0.57 25.41
C PRO A 79 5.02 1.67 25.29
N LEU A 80 4.75 2.10 24.07
CA LEU A 80 3.77 3.12 23.71
C LEU A 80 2.45 2.50 23.25
N PHE A 81 2.50 1.49 22.38
CA PHE A 81 1.34 0.78 21.84
C PHE A 81 1.73 -0.52 21.12
N GLU A 82 0.76 -1.41 20.95
CA GLU A 82 0.87 -2.67 20.19
C GLU A 82 0.10 -2.52 18.86
N LEU A 83 0.78 -2.78 17.74
CA LEU A 83 0.18 -2.96 16.42
C LEU A 83 -0.05 -4.46 16.19
N HIS A 84 -1.27 -4.84 15.80
CA HIS A 84 -1.58 -6.25 15.53
C HIS A 84 -2.75 -6.44 14.57
N ARG A 85 -2.88 -7.67 14.09
CA ARG A 85 -4.00 -8.14 13.29
C ARG A 85 -4.98 -8.95 14.14
N LYS A 86 -6.29 -8.74 13.96
CA LYS A 86 -7.33 -9.60 14.57
C LYS A 86 -7.64 -10.79 13.65
N GLY A 87 -6.93 -11.91 13.85
CA GLY A 87 -7.16 -13.15 13.12
C GLY A 87 -6.83 -13.05 11.62
N ALA A 88 -7.66 -13.67 10.77
CA ALA A 88 -7.43 -13.76 9.32
C ALA A 88 -8.01 -12.59 8.48
N GLY A 89 -8.54 -11.52 9.09
CA GLY A 89 -9.14 -10.36 8.39
C GLY A 89 -8.13 -9.28 7.99
N GLY A 90 -8.40 -8.46 6.97
CA GLY A 90 -7.43 -7.49 6.42
C GLY A 90 -6.96 -6.36 7.36
N THR A 91 -7.76 -6.05 8.37
CA THR A 91 -7.63 -4.88 9.26
C THR A 91 -6.55 -5.04 10.31
N TRP A 92 -5.84 -3.94 10.56
CA TRP A 92 -4.87 -3.80 11.62
C TRP A 92 -5.36 -2.83 12.68
N PHE A 93 -4.96 -3.08 13.91
CA PHE A 93 -5.36 -2.30 15.07
C PHE A 93 -4.12 -1.87 15.83
N VAL A 94 -4.15 -0.64 16.32
CA VAL A 94 -3.20 -0.17 17.32
C VAL A 94 -3.94 0.00 18.63
N GLN A 95 -3.37 -0.53 19.69
CA GLN A 95 -3.95 -0.53 21.03
C GLN A 95 -2.90 -0.13 22.08
N LEU A 96 -3.36 0.40 23.21
CA LEU A 96 -2.46 0.66 24.33
C LEU A 96 -1.90 -0.66 24.89
N PRO A 97 -0.66 -0.67 25.41
CA PRO A 97 -0.07 -1.88 25.97
C PRO A 97 -0.96 -2.48 27.07
N GLY A 98 -1.10 -3.81 27.06
CA GLY A 98 -1.90 -4.54 28.08
C GLY A 98 -3.42 -4.57 27.86
N SER A 99 -3.94 -3.96 26.79
CA SER A 99 -5.39 -3.80 26.57
C SER A 99 -6.08 -4.85 25.66
N ILE A 100 -5.47 -6.04 25.51
CA ILE A 100 -5.60 -6.97 24.36
C ILE A 100 -7.00 -7.63 24.19
N SER A 101 -8.04 -7.26 24.94
CA SER A 101 -9.36 -7.88 24.82
C SER A 101 -10.61 -7.02 25.11
N SER A 102 -10.50 -5.77 25.60
CA SER A 102 -11.70 -5.01 26.02
C SER A 102 -11.74 -3.53 25.68
N SER A 103 -10.69 -2.94 25.12
CA SER A 103 -10.68 -1.49 24.79
C SER A 103 -10.76 -1.23 23.29
N ASP A 104 -11.45 -0.14 22.94
CA ASP A 104 -11.50 0.35 21.56
C ASP A 104 -10.09 0.67 21.05
N PRO A 105 -9.75 0.30 19.81
CA PRO A 105 -8.44 0.58 19.24
C PRO A 105 -8.22 2.08 19.09
N ILE A 106 -7.00 2.54 19.38
CA ILE A 106 -6.62 3.96 19.20
C ILE A 106 -6.44 4.31 17.72
N ILE A 107 -6.07 3.31 16.90
CA ILE A 107 -6.01 3.43 15.44
C ILE A 107 -6.58 2.15 14.83
N THR A 108 -7.41 2.32 13.79
CA THR A 108 -7.82 1.24 12.90
C THR A 108 -7.25 1.49 11.50
N LEU A 109 -6.40 0.57 11.01
CA LEU A 109 -5.87 0.62 9.65
C LEU A 109 -6.61 -0.40 8.80
N ALA A 110 -7.40 0.09 7.85
CA ALA A 110 -8.27 -0.71 7.00
C ALA A 110 -7.77 -0.66 5.56
N PRO A 111 -7.15 -1.74 5.06
CA PRO A 111 -6.86 -1.84 3.65
C PRO A 111 -8.12 -1.76 2.80
N ARG A 112 -8.08 -0.89 1.79
CA ARG A 112 -9.12 -0.74 0.79
C ARG A 112 -8.66 -1.43 -0.49
N TRP A 113 -9.52 -2.27 -1.04
CA TRP A 113 -9.24 -2.86 -2.35
C TRP A 113 -9.24 -1.73 -3.39
N SER A 114 -8.20 -1.69 -4.21
CA SER A 114 -8.13 -0.79 -5.36
C SER A 114 -7.42 -1.52 -6.49
N TRP A 115 -7.92 -1.36 -7.71
CA TRP A 115 -7.44 -2.06 -8.89
C TRP A 115 -6.06 -1.56 -9.38
N THR A 116 -5.71 -0.29 -9.09
CA THR A 116 -4.47 0.32 -9.61
C THR A 116 -3.39 0.52 -8.55
N LYS A 117 -3.75 0.62 -7.27
CA LYS A 117 -2.86 1.12 -6.20
C LYS A 117 -3.17 0.47 -4.86
N ASP A 118 -2.16 0.20 -4.06
CA ASP A 118 -2.37 -0.14 -2.65
C ASP A 118 -2.96 1.08 -1.92
N LYS A 119 -4.16 0.92 -1.33
CA LYS A 119 -4.85 1.95 -0.52
C LYS A 119 -5.09 1.42 0.89
N VAL A 120 -4.75 2.22 1.90
CA VAL A 120 -5.11 1.95 3.30
C VAL A 120 -5.69 3.22 3.89
N ASP A 121 -6.87 3.11 4.48
CA ASP A 121 -7.42 4.19 5.29
C ASP A 121 -7.03 3.97 6.75
N VAL A 122 -6.60 5.03 7.40
CA VAL A 122 -6.16 5.03 8.80
C VAL A 122 -7.12 5.91 9.59
N TYR A 123 -7.92 5.28 10.44
CA TYR A 123 -8.94 5.91 11.28
C TYR A 123 -8.39 6.06 12.70
N PHE A 124 -8.50 7.25 13.27
CA PHE A 124 -8.17 7.51 14.67
C PHE A 124 -8.87 8.77 15.16
N ARG A 125 -9.01 8.88 16.47
CA ARG A 125 -9.47 10.09 17.13
C ARG A 125 -8.30 11.02 17.40
N ASN A 126 -8.35 12.25 16.90
CA ASN A 126 -7.29 13.23 17.09
C ASN A 126 -7.20 13.65 18.56
N ALA A 127 -6.02 13.53 19.18
CA ALA A 127 -5.79 13.93 20.56
C ALA A 127 -5.87 15.44 20.78
N MET A 128 -5.77 16.24 19.71
CA MET A 128 -5.74 17.71 19.80
C MET A 128 -7.12 18.38 19.81
N GLY A 129 -8.11 17.78 19.15
CA GLY A 129 -9.48 18.32 19.06
C GLY A 129 -10.58 17.31 19.36
N GLY A 130 -10.23 16.02 19.49
CA GLY A 130 -11.17 14.95 19.77
C GLY A 130 -12.01 14.50 18.58
N GLU A 131 -11.78 15.06 17.39
CA GLU A 131 -12.46 14.69 16.15
C GLU A 131 -11.94 13.38 15.55
N GLU A 132 -12.79 12.66 14.83
CA GLU A 132 -12.37 11.49 14.05
C GLU A 132 -11.65 11.95 12.78
N VAL A 133 -10.45 11.39 12.55
CA VAL A 133 -9.59 11.71 11.41
C VAL A 133 -9.39 10.46 10.57
N VAL A 134 -9.43 10.65 9.24
CA VAL A 134 -9.09 9.63 8.26
C VAL A 134 -7.87 10.08 7.48
N LEU A 135 -6.80 9.29 7.52
CA LEU A 135 -5.67 9.44 6.61
C LEU A 135 -5.76 8.42 5.49
N GLU A 136 -5.58 8.88 4.27
CA GLU A 136 -5.55 8.04 3.09
C GLU A 136 -4.10 7.76 2.68
N VAL A 137 -3.65 6.54 2.92
CA VAL A 137 -2.34 6.05 2.51
C VAL A 137 -2.47 5.50 1.09
N ARG A 138 -1.80 6.13 0.13
CA ARG A 138 -1.87 5.80 -1.30
C ARG A 138 -0.46 5.50 -1.84
N GLY A 139 -0.23 4.27 -2.29
CA GLY A 139 0.97 3.94 -3.07
C GLY A 139 0.90 4.63 -4.43
N GLN A 140 1.86 5.52 -4.75
CA GLN A 140 1.72 6.39 -5.92
C GLN A 140 2.63 6.08 -7.10
N ASP A 141 3.53 5.11 -6.99
CA ASP A 141 4.33 4.67 -8.11
C ASP A 141 4.19 3.16 -8.40
N THR A 142 4.34 2.83 -9.69
CA THR A 142 4.34 1.45 -10.23
C THR A 142 5.42 0.57 -9.58
N TRP A 143 6.40 1.20 -8.93
CA TRP A 143 7.54 0.55 -8.29
C TRP A 143 7.42 0.42 -6.78
N LYS A 144 6.30 0.85 -6.17
CA LYS A 144 6.08 0.86 -4.71
C LYS A 144 7.22 1.54 -3.92
N ARG A 145 7.96 2.46 -4.55
CA ARG A 145 9.07 3.21 -3.93
C ARG A 145 8.56 4.46 -3.24
N ARG A 146 7.36 4.92 -3.59
CA ARG A 146 6.76 6.11 -2.99
C ARG A 146 5.33 5.86 -2.56
N THR A 147 5.09 6.08 -1.27
CA THR A 147 3.74 6.09 -0.68
C THR A 147 3.47 7.47 -0.13
N ASN A 148 2.34 8.04 -0.52
CA ASN A 148 1.90 9.37 -0.08
C ASN A 148 0.71 9.21 0.86
N VAL A 149 0.67 9.99 1.93
CA VAL A 149 -0.39 9.98 2.93
C VAL A 149 -1.11 11.33 2.89
N TYR A 150 -2.44 11.27 2.81
CA TYR A 150 -3.27 12.46 2.65
C TYR A 150 -4.27 12.59 3.81
N ARG A 151 -4.56 13.84 4.21
CA ARG A 151 -5.69 14.23 5.06
C ARG A 151 -6.56 15.17 4.25
N ASP A 152 -7.83 14.82 4.00
CA ASP A 152 -8.77 15.66 3.24
C ASP A 152 -8.19 16.16 1.89
N GLY A 153 -7.44 15.29 1.20
CA GLY A 153 -6.76 15.60 -0.06
C GLY A 153 -5.43 16.37 0.07
N VAL A 154 -5.07 16.84 1.26
CA VAL A 154 -3.79 17.53 1.53
C VAL A 154 -2.70 16.50 1.84
N LEU A 155 -1.55 16.59 1.18
CA LEU A 155 -0.40 15.71 1.41
C LEU A 155 0.25 16.04 2.76
N VAL A 156 0.29 15.08 3.69
CA VAL A 156 0.80 15.26 5.05
C VAL A 156 2.07 14.48 5.35
N MET A 157 2.34 13.43 4.56
CA MET A 157 3.51 12.58 4.73
C MET A 157 3.86 11.87 3.43
N THR A 158 5.15 11.69 3.17
CA THR A 158 5.69 10.93 2.02
C THR A 158 6.70 9.91 2.52
N ILE A 159 6.49 8.64 2.21
CA ILE A 159 7.42 7.54 2.45
C ILE A 159 8.16 7.25 1.15
N ARG A 160 9.49 7.25 1.20
CA ARG A 160 10.37 6.89 0.09
C ARG A 160 11.21 5.68 0.47
N VAL A 161 11.28 4.69 -0.40
CA VAL A 161 12.22 3.58 -0.26
C VAL A 161 13.59 4.02 -0.76
N VAL A 162 14.62 3.92 0.09
CA VAL A 162 16.01 4.25 -0.24
C VAL A 162 16.85 2.98 -0.33
N ASP A 163 18.02 3.07 -0.97
CA ASP A 163 19.02 1.98 -1.07
C ASP A 163 18.53 0.67 -1.75
N LEU A 164 17.61 0.77 -2.74
CA LEU A 164 17.13 -0.39 -3.50
C LEU A 164 18.25 -1.24 -4.13
N LEU A 165 19.35 -0.61 -4.57
CA LEU A 165 20.49 -1.29 -5.21
C LEU A 165 21.30 -2.19 -4.27
N ARG A 166 21.08 -2.09 -2.95
CA ARG A 166 21.75 -2.90 -1.91
C ARG A 166 20.78 -3.86 -1.22
N VAL A 167 19.55 -3.97 -1.72
CA VAL A 167 18.56 -4.92 -1.21
C VAL A 167 19.01 -6.33 -1.61
N SER A 168 19.19 -7.18 -0.61
CA SER A 168 19.51 -8.60 -0.77
C SER A 168 18.55 -9.41 0.10
N SER A 169 18.60 -10.74 -0.01
CA SER A 169 17.92 -11.63 0.95
C SER A 169 18.28 -11.33 2.41
N THR A 170 19.45 -10.73 2.65
CA THR A 170 19.98 -10.39 3.99
C THR A 170 19.77 -8.94 4.40
N ARG A 171 19.49 -8.01 3.46
CA ARG A 171 19.30 -6.58 3.74
C ARG A 171 17.97 -6.08 3.19
N LYS A 172 17.04 -5.79 4.11
CA LYS A 172 15.75 -5.18 3.77
C LYS A 172 15.93 -3.69 3.43
N PRO A 173 15.06 -3.11 2.59
CA PRO A 173 15.15 -1.72 2.18
C PRO A 173 14.91 -0.78 3.36
N GLU A 174 15.73 0.26 3.41
CA GLU A 174 15.57 1.40 4.33
C GLU A 174 14.57 2.40 3.75
N ARG A 175 13.90 3.16 4.61
CA ARG A 175 12.89 4.14 4.20
C ARG A 175 13.20 5.50 4.79
N GLU A 176 12.98 6.52 3.97
CA GLU A 176 13.01 7.91 4.37
C GLU A 176 11.57 8.42 4.38
N VAL A 177 11.19 9.09 5.47
CA VAL A 177 9.82 9.51 5.70
C VAL A 177 9.80 11.01 5.94
N GLU A 178 9.27 11.75 4.99
CA GLU A 178 9.02 13.19 5.12
C GLU A 178 7.66 13.40 5.77
N ILE A 179 7.61 14.22 6.81
CA ILE A 179 6.45 14.46 7.67
C ILE A 179 6.20 15.97 7.73
N ALA A 180 4.95 16.38 7.54
CA ALA A 180 4.53 17.77 7.65
C ALA A 180 4.62 18.28 9.10
N GLU A 181 4.89 19.57 9.26
CA GLU A 181 4.74 20.25 10.55
C GLU A 181 3.30 20.07 11.08
N GLY A 182 3.17 19.75 12.37
CA GLY A 182 1.91 19.48 13.04
C GLY A 182 1.48 18.02 13.01
N MET A 183 2.20 17.11 12.36
CA MET A 183 1.90 15.67 12.38
C MET A 183 2.70 14.95 13.47
N ASP A 184 2.06 14.00 14.14
CA ASP A 184 2.66 13.12 15.15
C ASP A 184 3.63 12.09 14.54
N LEU A 185 4.87 12.09 15.03
CA LEU A 185 5.96 11.22 14.58
C LEU A 185 5.70 9.74 14.93
N ALA A 186 4.98 9.44 16.02
CA ALA A 186 4.60 8.08 16.39
C ALA A 186 3.53 7.53 15.44
N LEU A 187 2.53 8.36 15.09
CA LEU A 187 1.53 8.02 14.07
C LEU A 187 2.20 7.76 12.70
N ALA A 188 3.11 8.64 12.28
CA ALA A 188 3.88 8.44 11.04
C ALA A 188 4.70 7.15 11.06
N SER A 189 5.26 6.79 12.22
CA SER A 189 6.00 5.54 12.42
C SER A 189 5.10 4.30 12.25
N VAL A 190 3.89 4.32 12.82
CA VAL A 190 2.88 3.25 12.64
C VAL A 190 2.56 3.05 11.16
N VAL A 191 2.24 4.12 10.46
CA VAL A 191 1.89 4.07 9.03
C VAL A 191 3.07 3.52 8.22
N THR A 192 4.30 3.95 8.53
CA THR A 192 5.50 3.49 7.82
C THR A 192 5.77 2.00 8.04
N VAL A 193 5.65 1.51 9.27
CA VAL A 193 5.83 0.08 9.57
C VAL A 193 4.74 -0.76 8.91
N LEU A 194 3.49 -0.31 8.95
CA LEU A 194 2.42 -1.00 8.22
C LEU A 194 2.73 -1.07 6.72
N VAL A 195 3.17 0.04 6.11
CA VAL A 195 3.60 0.06 4.71
C VAL A 195 4.79 -0.88 4.49
N ALA A 196 5.77 -0.92 5.39
CA ALA A 196 6.92 -1.82 5.26
C ALA A 196 6.52 -3.30 5.31
N GLU A 197 5.60 -3.67 6.20
CA GLU A 197 5.07 -5.03 6.35
C GLU A 197 4.18 -5.43 5.18
N LYS A 198 3.25 -4.55 4.79
CA LYS A 198 2.26 -4.81 3.73
C LYS A 198 2.87 -4.85 2.34
N PHE A 199 3.82 -3.96 2.05
CA PHE A 199 4.42 -3.85 0.72
C PHE A 199 5.64 -4.76 0.53
N ALA A 200 6.10 -5.47 1.58
CA ALA A 200 7.15 -6.48 1.48
C ALA A 200 6.63 -7.93 1.45
N GLY A 201 5.31 -8.16 1.65
CA GLY A 201 4.72 -9.48 1.93
C GLY A 201 3.46 -9.89 1.14
N ASN A 202 3.16 -9.23 0.01
CA ASN A 202 2.34 -9.76 -1.10
C ASN A 202 0.92 -10.36 -0.87
N VAL A 203 0.18 -10.05 0.20
CA VAL A 203 -1.30 -10.20 0.16
C VAL A 203 -1.98 -9.15 1.02
N CYS A 204 -2.72 -8.23 0.38
CA CYS A 204 -3.62 -7.34 1.07
C CYS A 204 -5.04 -7.89 1.05
N LEU A 205 -5.40 -8.66 2.08
CA LEU A 205 -6.80 -9.03 2.28
C LEU A 205 -7.61 -7.76 2.53
N LYS A 206 -8.69 -7.58 1.77
CA LYS A 206 -9.62 -6.44 1.90
C LYS A 206 -10.12 -6.34 3.34
N SER A 207 -10.19 -5.13 3.86
CA SER A 207 -10.85 -4.89 5.14
C SER A 207 -12.37 -4.87 4.94
N THR A 208 -13.11 -5.57 5.81
CA THR A 208 -14.57 -5.44 5.94
C THR A 208 -14.99 -4.29 6.85
N PHE A 209 -14.02 -3.53 7.39
CA PHE A 209 -14.29 -2.40 8.28
C PHE A 209 -15.03 -1.29 7.53
N SER A 210 -16.17 -0.91 8.08
CA SER A 210 -16.95 0.25 7.66
C SER A 210 -17.14 1.13 8.89
N PRO A 211 -16.72 2.40 8.85
CA PRO A 211 -17.05 3.32 9.94
C PRO A 211 -18.57 3.49 10.00
N SER A 212 -19.11 3.68 11.19
CA SER A 212 -20.53 3.97 11.40
C SER A 212 -20.85 5.36 10.82
N GLY A 213 -21.20 5.44 9.53
CA GLY A 213 -21.67 6.69 8.93
C GLY A 213 -21.35 6.98 7.46
N GLY A 214 -20.75 6.06 6.67
CA GLY A 214 -20.41 6.39 5.28
C GLY A 214 -20.51 5.22 4.31
N GLY A 215 -21.45 5.32 3.36
CA GLY A 215 -21.30 4.72 2.03
C GLY A 215 -22.03 3.41 1.77
N GLY A 216 -23.37 3.43 1.78
CA GLY A 216 -24.15 2.33 1.17
C GLY A 216 -23.92 2.15 -0.34
N GLY A 217 -23.51 3.21 -1.05
CA GLY A 217 -23.30 3.18 -2.51
C GLY A 217 -21.98 2.55 -2.98
N ASP A 218 -20.86 2.85 -2.32
CA ASP A 218 -19.52 2.37 -2.74
C ASP A 218 -19.35 0.85 -2.53
N VAL A 219 -20.05 0.29 -1.53
CA VAL A 219 -20.04 -1.14 -1.24
C VAL A 219 -20.70 -1.95 -2.35
N ASP A 220 -21.80 -1.46 -2.93
CA ASP A 220 -22.54 -2.16 -3.98
C ASP A 220 -21.77 -2.12 -5.32
N GLU A 221 -21.23 -0.95 -5.67
CA GLU A 221 -20.34 -0.79 -6.83
C GLU A 221 -19.10 -1.70 -6.75
N THR A 222 -18.47 -1.77 -5.56
CA THR A 222 -17.31 -2.64 -5.35
C THR A 222 -17.67 -4.12 -5.49
N LYS A 223 -18.82 -4.55 -4.94
CA LYS A 223 -19.30 -5.93 -5.06
C LYS A 223 -19.63 -6.29 -6.51
N ASN A 224 -20.24 -5.38 -7.26
CA ASN A 224 -20.55 -5.60 -8.67
C ASN A 224 -19.28 -5.79 -9.50
N LEU A 225 -18.25 -4.96 -9.26
CA LEU A 225 -16.96 -5.10 -9.93
C LEU A 225 -16.21 -6.38 -9.53
N GLU A 226 -16.22 -6.74 -8.24
CA GLU A 226 -15.64 -8.01 -7.75
C GLU A 226 -16.31 -9.21 -8.43
N TYR A 227 -17.65 -9.20 -8.50
CA TYR A 227 -18.42 -10.21 -9.21
C TYR A 227 -18.01 -10.31 -10.68
N VAL A 228 -17.98 -9.18 -11.41
CA VAL A 228 -17.60 -9.17 -12.84
C VAL A 228 -16.16 -9.64 -13.04
N ARG A 229 -15.22 -9.21 -12.21
CA ARG A 229 -13.81 -9.64 -12.25
C ARG A 229 -13.68 -11.14 -12.07
N ASP A 230 -14.28 -11.68 -11.01
CA ASP A 230 -14.18 -13.10 -10.67
C ASP A 230 -14.92 -13.96 -11.69
N TYR A 231 -16.03 -13.45 -12.22
CA TYR A 231 -16.74 -14.07 -13.33
C TYR A 231 -15.86 -14.16 -14.58
N ILE A 232 -15.25 -13.06 -15.04
CA ILE A 232 -14.35 -13.10 -16.20
C ILE A 232 -13.16 -14.04 -15.95
N GLN A 233 -12.55 -13.98 -14.77
CA GLN A 233 -11.47 -14.90 -14.39
C GLN A 233 -11.91 -16.36 -14.49
N ALA A 234 -13.11 -16.70 -14.04
CA ALA A 234 -13.67 -18.05 -14.16
C ALA A 234 -14.04 -18.42 -15.62
N GLU A 235 -14.58 -17.48 -16.39
CA GLU A 235 -14.90 -17.68 -17.81
C GLU A 235 -13.64 -17.93 -18.64
N THR A 236 -12.49 -17.33 -18.29
CA THR A 236 -11.22 -17.61 -18.96
C THR A 236 -10.78 -19.08 -18.85
N LEU A 237 -11.40 -19.87 -17.96
CA LEU A 237 -11.11 -21.29 -17.81
C LEU A 237 -12.07 -22.20 -18.61
N LYS A 238 -13.07 -21.63 -19.30
CA LYS A 238 -14.05 -22.40 -20.07
C LYS A 238 -13.65 -22.54 -21.55
N PRO A 239 -14.02 -23.65 -22.21
CA PRO A 239 -13.65 -23.90 -23.61
C PRO A 239 -14.51 -23.13 -24.63
N SER A 240 -15.69 -22.65 -24.24
CA SER A 240 -16.59 -21.89 -25.12
C SER A 240 -16.48 -20.41 -24.85
N LEU A 241 -16.13 -19.62 -25.87
CA LEU A 241 -15.96 -18.19 -25.76
C LEU A 241 -17.12 -17.41 -26.43
N PRO A 242 -17.54 -16.26 -25.86
CA PRO A 242 -18.68 -15.51 -26.36
C PRO A 242 -18.38 -14.75 -27.67
N SER A 243 -19.31 -14.83 -28.64
CA SER A 243 -19.23 -14.09 -29.92
C SER A 243 -19.89 -12.71 -29.82
N MET A 244 -19.31 -11.83 -29.01
CA MET A 244 -19.73 -10.43 -28.86
C MET A 244 -18.57 -9.56 -28.38
N THR A 245 -18.80 -8.24 -28.29
CA THR A 245 -17.81 -7.32 -27.71
C THR A 245 -17.72 -7.50 -26.20
N LEU A 246 -16.58 -7.16 -25.59
CA LEU A 246 -16.42 -7.24 -24.14
C LEU A 246 -17.43 -6.33 -23.42
N ASP A 247 -17.67 -5.13 -23.94
CA ASP A 247 -18.66 -4.21 -23.38
C ASP A 247 -20.07 -4.81 -23.33
N GLN A 248 -20.55 -5.37 -24.45
CA GLN A 248 -21.87 -6.04 -24.51
C GLN A 248 -21.94 -7.25 -23.59
N TYR A 249 -20.86 -8.03 -23.53
CA TYR A 249 -20.80 -9.19 -22.65
C TYR A 249 -20.98 -8.80 -21.18
N ILE A 250 -20.32 -7.74 -20.72
CA ILE A 250 -20.40 -7.28 -19.34
C ILE A 250 -21.74 -6.60 -19.04
N ARG A 251 -22.35 -5.90 -20.00
CA ARG A 251 -23.73 -5.38 -19.84
C ARG A 251 -24.74 -6.49 -19.59
N ASN A 252 -24.60 -7.63 -20.25
CA ASN A 252 -25.48 -8.80 -20.07
C ASN A 252 -25.39 -9.41 -18.66
N LEU A 253 -24.33 -9.11 -17.89
CA LEU A 253 -24.15 -9.56 -16.51
C LEU A 253 -24.81 -8.64 -15.46
N SER A 254 -25.67 -7.70 -15.87
CA SER A 254 -26.28 -6.69 -14.98
C SER A 254 -25.22 -5.82 -14.27
N SER A 255 -24.20 -5.40 -15.02
CA SER A 255 -23.11 -4.56 -14.50
C SER A 255 -23.55 -3.09 -14.35
N LEU A 256 -23.04 -2.45 -13.29
CA LEU A 256 -23.22 -1.03 -13.05
C LEU A 256 -22.36 -0.19 -14.01
N PRO A 257 -22.73 1.06 -14.33
CA PRO A 257 -21.97 1.92 -15.26
C PRO A 257 -20.48 2.06 -14.91
N LYS A 258 -20.17 2.22 -13.61
CA LYS A 258 -18.80 2.32 -13.11
C LYS A 258 -17.98 1.04 -13.33
N THR A 259 -18.61 -0.13 -13.26
CA THR A 259 -17.97 -1.41 -13.57
C THR A 259 -17.58 -1.48 -15.04
N LEU A 260 -18.43 -0.98 -15.94
CA LEU A 260 -18.13 -0.92 -17.38
C LEU A 260 -16.98 0.04 -17.68
N GLU A 261 -16.90 1.20 -17.01
CA GLU A 261 -15.76 2.11 -17.13
C GLU A 261 -14.43 1.43 -16.74
N ILE A 262 -14.45 0.63 -15.67
CA ILE A 262 -13.27 -0.09 -15.19
C ILE A 262 -12.88 -1.22 -16.16
N VAL A 263 -13.85 -1.98 -16.69
CA VAL A 263 -13.58 -2.98 -17.73
C VAL A 263 -13.01 -2.34 -18.99
N ASN A 264 -13.55 -1.20 -19.41
CA ASN A 264 -12.99 -0.45 -20.52
C ASN A 264 -11.54 -0.02 -20.26
N LEU A 265 -11.24 0.40 -19.02
CA LEU A 265 -9.86 0.69 -18.62
C LEU A 265 -8.95 -0.54 -18.73
N TRP A 266 -9.44 -1.76 -18.43
CA TRP A 266 -8.66 -3.00 -18.60
C TRP A 266 -8.25 -3.20 -20.06
N VAL A 267 -9.19 -3.05 -20.99
CA VAL A 267 -8.92 -3.18 -22.43
C VAL A 267 -7.94 -2.11 -22.90
N LYS A 268 -8.09 -0.86 -22.45
CA LYS A 268 -7.16 0.22 -22.81
C LYS A 268 -5.74 -0.06 -22.37
N VAL A 269 -5.55 -0.51 -21.13
CA VAL A 269 -4.19 -0.73 -20.62
C VAL A 269 -3.55 -2.00 -21.19
N MET A 270 -4.34 -3.00 -21.56
CA MET A 270 -3.83 -4.28 -22.09
C MET A 270 -3.61 -4.23 -23.59
N HIS A 271 -4.57 -3.69 -24.35
CA HIS A 271 -4.59 -3.75 -25.81
C HIS A 271 -4.65 -2.39 -26.50
N GLY A 272 -4.84 -1.29 -25.77
CA GLY A 272 -4.94 0.05 -26.36
C GLY A 272 -6.25 0.31 -27.11
N LEU A 273 -7.29 -0.49 -26.86
CA LEU A 273 -8.60 -0.42 -27.49
C LEU A 273 -9.70 -0.04 -26.48
N GLU A 274 -10.87 0.35 -26.97
CA GLU A 274 -12.08 0.46 -26.15
C GLU A 274 -12.77 -0.92 -26.01
N SER A 275 -13.45 -1.18 -24.88
CA SER A 275 -14.20 -2.43 -24.64
C SER A 275 -15.28 -2.72 -25.68
N THR A 276 -15.77 -1.70 -26.38
CA THR A 276 -16.74 -1.79 -27.47
C THR A 276 -16.12 -2.25 -28.80
N GLN A 277 -14.79 -2.16 -28.93
CA GLN A 277 -14.04 -2.58 -30.11
C GLN A 277 -13.40 -3.97 -29.92
N GLU A 278 -13.27 -4.39 -28.66
CA GLU A 278 -12.62 -5.63 -28.27
C GLU A 278 -13.60 -6.81 -28.26
N SER A 279 -13.22 -7.93 -28.88
CA SER A 279 -13.96 -9.19 -28.76
C SER A 279 -13.82 -9.77 -27.36
N ALA A 280 -14.95 -10.12 -26.72
CA ALA A 280 -14.96 -10.76 -25.41
C ALA A 280 -14.19 -12.10 -25.41
N ALA A 281 -14.35 -12.88 -26.49
CA ALA A 281 -13.60 -14.13 -26.68
C ALA A 281 -12.10 -13.88 -26.72
N PHE A 282 -11.65 -12.93 -27.55
CA PHE A 282 -10.23 -12.64 -27.68
C PHE A 282 -9.63 -12.14 -26.36
N PHE A 283 -10.32 -11.24 -25.66
CA PHE A 283 -9.86 -10.71 -24.37
C PHE A 283 -9.70 -11.81 -23.31
N MET A 284 -10.68 -12.71 -23.18
CA MET A 284 -10.61 -13.83 -22.23
C MET A 284 -9.52 -14.82 -22.61
N GLU A 285 -9.35 -15.10 -23.90
CA GLU A 285 -8.32 -15.99 -24.40
C GLU A 285 -6.91 -15.41 -24.16
N TYR A 286 -6.73 -14.12 -24.37
CA TYR A 286 -5.51 -13.40 -24.03
C TYR A 286 -5.20 -13.52 -22.53
N CYS A 287 -6.19 -13.27 -21.67
CA CYS A 287 -6.03 -13.41 -20.23
C CYS A 287 -5.67 -14.86 -19.85
N ARG A 288 -6.33 -15.86 -20.45
CA ARG A 288 -6.07 -17.29 -20.23
C ARG A 288 -4.63 -17.68 -20.54
N HIS A 289 -4.09 -17.21 -21.66
CA HIS A 289 -2.69 -17.47 -22.04
C HIS A 289 -1.67 -16.78 -21.14
N ASN A 290 -2.07 -15.70 -20.46
CA ASN A 290 -1.25 -14.96 -19.51
C ASN A 290 -1.62 -15.28 -18.06
N THR A 291 -1.93 -16.55 -17.78
CA THR A 291 -2.21 -17.11 -16.43
C THR A 291 -3.39 -16.46 -15.68
N GLY A 292 -4.28 -15.78 -16.39
CA GLY A 292 -5.50 -15.17 -15.87
C GLY A 292 -5.49 -13.64 -15.91
N LEU A 293 -6.68 -13.05 -15.80
CA LEU A 293 -6.90 -11.60 -15.83
C LEU A 293 -6.02 -10.86 -14.81
N LEU A 294 -5.91 -11.42 -13.60
CA LEU A 294 -5.12 -10.80 -12.52
C LEU A 294 -3.62 -10.89 -12.76
N ALA A 295 -3.14 -11.95 -13.41
CA ALA A 295 -1.72 -12.18 -13.60
C ALA A 295 -1.13 -11.34 -14.76
N VAL A 296 -1.90 -11.09 -15.82
CA VAL A 296 -1.48 -10.30 -17.00
C VAL A 296 -0.73 -9.02 -16.61
N ARG A 297 -1.23 -8.32 -15.60
CA ARG A 297 -0.65 -7.04 -15.14
C ARG A 297 -0.13 -7.07 -13.72
N ALA A 298 -0.09 -8.23 -13.07
CA ALA A 298 0.50 -8.33 -11.74
C ALA A 298 2.00 -8.02 -11.80
N ASP A 299 2.47 -7.31 -10.78
CA ASP A 299 3.88 -6.93 -10.61
C ASP A 299 4.65 -7.93 -9.71
N GLU A 300 4.01 -9.01 -9.27
CA GLU A 300 4.61 -10.05 -8.43
C GLU A 300 5.14 -11.22 -9.27
N GLY A 301 5.85 -12.17 -8.65
CA GLY A 301 6.57 -13.25 -9.35
C GLY A 301 5.77 -14.13 -10.31
N THR A 302 4.43 -14.03 -10.30
CA THR A 302 3.50 -14.75 -11.17
C THR A 302 2.98 -13.90 -12.34
N GLY A 303 3.32 -12.62 -12.41
CA GLY A 303 2.68 -11.64 -13.27
C GLY A 303 3.54 -11.07 -14.40
N GLY A 304 2.87 -10.60 -15.45
CA GLY A 304 3.50 -10.11 -16.69
C GLY A 304 4.34 -8.82 -16.51
N ASN A 305 4.20 -8.11 -15.40
CA ASN A 305 4.96 -6.90 -15.10
C ASN A 305 6.12 -7.11 -14.12
N TYR A 306 6.34 -8.34 -13.63
CA TYR A 306 7.33 -8.65 -12.59
C TYR A 306 8.76 -8.26 -12.94
N LEU A 307 9.19 -8.56 -14.17
CA LEU A 307 10.57 -8.38 -14.60
C LEU A 307 10.71 -7.27 -15.64
N ARG A 308 11.86 -6.59 -15.57
CA ARG A 308 12.32 -5.60 -16.53
C ARG A 308 13.82 -5.80 -16.77
N PHE A 309 14.27 -5.54 -18.00
CA PHE A 309 15.69 -5.53 -18.31
C PHE A 309 16.34 -4.26 -17.75
N LEU A 310 17.53 -4.40 -17.17
CA LEU A 310 18.27 -3.29 -16.54
C LEU A 310 18.55 -2.16 -17.54
N ASP A 311 18.87 -2.52 -18.79
CA ASP A 311 19.25 -1.59 -19.86
C ASP A 311 18.11 -1.29 -20.86
N GLY A 312 16.88 -1.65 -20.49
CA GLY A 312 15.71 -1.56 -21.36
C GLY A 312 15.64 -2.69 -22.41
N ASN A 313 14.57 -2.70 -23.19
CA ASN A 313 14.26 -3.79 -24.13
C ASN A 313 14.93 -3.62 -25.51
N ILE A 314 15.96 -2.77 -25.62
CA ILE A 314 16.64 -2.54 -26.90
C ILE A 314 17.75 -3.59 -27.04
N PRO A 315 17.71 -4.46 -28.05
CA PRO A 315 18.81 -5.39 -28.27
C PRO A 315 20.12 -4.61 -28.48
N PRO A 316 21.26 -5.10 -27.97
CA PRO A 316 22.54 -4.42 -28.14
C PRO A 316 22.80 -4.22 -29.64
N ARG A 317 23.08 -2.97 -30.03
CA ARG A 317 23.47 -2.66 -31.42
C ARG A 317 24.70 -3.50 -31.74
N SER A 318 24.61 -4.34 -32.78
CA SER A 318 25.76 -5.06 -33.31
C SER A 318 26.88 -4.06 -33.59
N PRO A 319 28.14 -4.35 -33.19
CA PRO A 319 29.25 -3.47 -33.50
C PRO A 319 29.35 -3.33 -35.01
N SER A 320 29.28 -2.09 -35.50
CA SER A 320 29.49 -1.79 -36.91
C SER A 320 30.84 -2.34 -37.33
N HIS A 321 30.86 -3.29 -38.25
CA HIS A 321 32.07 -3.65 -38.97
C HIS A 321 32.57 -2.39 -39.65
N HIS A 322 33.64 -1.80 -39.11
CA HIS A 322 34.43 -0.83 -39.85
C HIS A 322 35.06 -1.58 -41.03
N PRO A 323 34.78 -1.19 -42.28
CA PRO A 323 35.50 -1.73 -43.42
C PRO A 323 36.93 -1.19 -43.35
N THR A 324 37.88 -2.09 -43.24
CA THR A 324 39.31 -1.86 -43.51
C THR A 324 39.54 -1.68 -45.00
#